data_AF-A0A9K3M2K4-F1
#
_entry.id   AF-A0A9K3M2K4-F1
#
_cell.length_a   1.000
_cell.length_b   1.000
_cell.length_c   1.000
_cell.angle_alpha   90.00
_cell.angle_beta   90.00
_cell.angle_gamma   90.00
#
_symmetry.space_group_name_H-M   'P 1'
#
loop_
_entity.id
_entity.type
_entity.pdbx_description
1 polymer ?
#
loop_
_entity_poly.entity_id
_entity_poly.type
_entity_poly.pdbx_seq_one_letter_code
_entity_poly.pdbx_strand_id
1 'polypeptide(L)'
;MDTVVQSYKVLTMIGKSPFSDGRNQIVGGEDTDGAVTKFNLWVIGILALVAVGSGIASMVLTVSTIVDVACVCLFVMAPTVVVQKMKLRKLGTLRNQQNKLRIEVNKFAEQNEQLKNSNIQMNLECTELQSVAAEYTAMTQKHGEQVDRLLAVVTEQGEIQAKIIKSLEAQIMQQAMDTILKSDTNQDFAISCKEIPILKLRMRNIPGVEFDEANFDRMFQQNDGELGLHEIMRLFHNLLDDIPEEDNVFHLKPELLLQKKNFVGL
;
A
#
# COMPACT_ATOMS: atom_id res chain seq x y z
N MET A 1 -27.72 -16.49 -34.55
CA MET A 1 -27.40 -17.16 -33.27
C MET A 1 -28.21 -16.62 -32.10
N ASP A 2 -28.80 -15.42 -32.19
CA ASP A 2 -29.54 -14.79 -31.08
C ASP A 2 -30.93 -15.38 -30.76
N THR A 3 -31.58 -16.02 -31.72
CA THR A 3 -32.91 -16.64 -31.51
C THR A 3 -32.85 -17.92 -30.68
N VAL A 4 -31.73 -18.64 -30.72
CA VAL A 4 -31.53 -19.87 -29.92
C VAL A 4 -31.20 -19.50 -28.47
N VAL A 5 -30.45 -18.42 -28.23
CA VAL A 5 -30.14 -17.93 -26.88
C VAL A 5 -31.38 -17.37 -26.17
N GLN A 6 -32.29 -16.71 -26.90
CA GLN A 6 -33.58 -16.30 -26.30
C GLN A 6 -34.48 -17.47 -25.94
N SER A 7 -34.48 -18.56 -26.73
CA SER A 7 -35.31 -19.73 -26.47
C SER A 7 -34.88 -20.50 -25.21
N TYR A 8 -33.58 -20.56 -24.91
CA TYR A 8 -33.07 -21.14 -23.65
C TYR A 8 -33.41 -20.27 -22.42
N LYS A 9 -33.52 -18.95 -22.58
CA LYS A 9 -33.95 -18.04 -21.49
C LYS A 9 -35.43 -18.18 -21.15
N VAL A 10 -36.28 -18.58 -22.10
CA VAL A 10 -37.72 -18.77 -21.86
C VAL A 10 -38.02 -20.14 -21.24
N LEU A 11 -37.30 -21.20 -21.64
CA LEU A 11 -37.49 -22.55 -21.08
C LEU A 11 -36.96 -22.71 -19.65
N THR A 12 -36.03 -21.86 -19.21
CA THR A 12 -35.57 -21.83 -17.81
C THR A 12 -36.49 -21.05 -16.87
N MET A 13 -37.57 -20.43 -17.38
CA MET A 13 -38.57 -19.75 -16.55
C MET A 13 -39.80 -20.60 -16.23
N ILE A 14 -39.91 -21.82 -16.78
CA ILE A 14 -40.97 -22.78 -16.41
C ILE A 14 -40.58 -23.42 -15.06
N GLY A 15 -40.86 -22.70 -13.98
CA GLY A 15 -40.50 -23.11 -12.61
C GLY A 15 -40.20 -21.95 -11.65
N LYS A 16 -40.20 -20.70 -12.13
CA LYS A 16 -40.15 -19.53 -11.25
C LYS A 16 -41.48 -19.36 -10.51
N SER A 17 -41.52 -19.80 -9.27
CA SER A 17 -42.36 -19.22 -8.21
C SER A 17 -41.91 -17.78 -7.90
N PRO A 18 -42.67 -17.03 -7.09
CA PRO A 18 -43.99 -16.45 -7.31
C PRO A 18 -43.87 -15.05 -7.96
N PHE A 19 -45.00 -14.40 -8.22
CA PHE A 19 -45.08 -13.00 -8.61
C PHE A 19 -44.27 -12.11 -7.65
N SER A 20 -43.20 -11.48 -8.15
CA SER A 20 -42.45 -10.44 -7.45
C SER A 20 -43.13 -9.11 -7.77
N ASP A 21 -44.10 -8.68 -6.96
CA ASP A 21 -44.52 -7.29 -6.97
C ASP A 21 -43.30 -6.44 -6.58
N GLY A 22 -43.12 -5.25 -7.17
CA GLY A 22 -41.90 -4.43 -7.07
C GLY A 22 -41.56 -3.91 -5.66
N ARG A 23 -42.22 -4.42 -4.63
CA ARG A 23 -41.87 -4.29 -3.22
C ARG A 23 -41.22 -5.60 -2.81
N ASN A 24 -39.95 -5.52 -2.45
CA ASN A 24 -39.00 -6.60 -2.11
C ASN A 24 -39.44 -7.56 -0.97
N GLN A 25 -40.66 -8.09 -1.05
CA GLN A 25 -41.21 -9.11 -0.16
C GLN A 25 -41.36 -10.37 -0.98
N ILE A 26 -40.38 -11.25 -0.83
CA ILE A 26 -40.49 -12.64 -1.22
C ILE A 26 -41.61 -13.21 -0.35
N VAL A 27 -42.81 -13.34 -0.91
CA VAL A 27 -43.94 -13.95 -0.21
C VAL A 27 -43.64 -15.44 -0.11
N GLY A 28 -42.82 -15.80 0.88
CA GLY A 28 -42.52 -17.18 1.21
C GLY A 28 -43.80 -17.84 1.71
N GLY A 29 -44.09 -19.05 1.23
CA GLY A 29 -45.19 -19.88 1.75
C GLY A 29 -45.07 -20.24 3.24
N GLU A 30 -44.07 -19.71 3.93
CA GLU A 30 -43.80 -19.83 5.36
C GLU A 30 -44.93 -19.21 6.21
N ASP A 31 -45.51 -18.09 5.76
CA ASP A 31 -46.58 -17.41 6.51
C ASP A 31 -47.93 -18.14 6.43
N THR A 32 -48.21 -18.80 5.31
CA THR A 32 -49.43 -19.60 5.13
C THR A 32 -49.39 -20.93 5.88
N ASP A 33 -48.23 -21.59 5.99
CA ASP A 33 -48.10 -22.84 6.77
C ASP A 33 -48.05 -22.59 8.29
N GLY A 34 -47.55 -21.43 8.71
CA GLY A 34 -47.57 -21.00 10.11
C GLY A 34 -48.98 -20.84 10.68
N ALA A 35 -49.94 -20.36 9.86
CA ALA A 35 -51.33 -20.19 10.28
C ALA A 35 -52.05 -21.54 10.51
N VAL A 36 -51.76 -22.55 9.68
CA VAL A 36 -52.40 -23.88 9.77
C VAL A 36 -51.76 -24.76 10.85
N THR A 37 -50.48 -24.56 11.17
CA THR A 37 -49.78 -25.32 12.21
C THR A 37 -49.89 -24.71 13.62
N LYS A 38 -50.28 -23.43 13.73
CA LYS A 38 -50.59 -22.76 15.01
C LYS A 38 -51.95 -23.12 15.61
N PHE A 39 -52.73 -23.99 14.96
CA PHE A 39 -53.86 -24.62 15.64
C PHE A 39 -53.30 -25.51 16.75
N ASN A 40 -53.27 -24.97 17.97
CA ASN A 40 -52.60 -25.53 19.14
C ASN A 40 -52.86 -27.03 19.23
N LEU A 41 -51.81 -27.82 19.00
CA LEU A 41 -51.86 -29.29 19.04
C LEU A 41 -52.44 -29.79 20.38
N TRP A 42 -52.23 -28.99 21.43
CA TRP A 42 -52.81 -29.16 22.76
C TRP A 42 -54.35 -29.08 22.77
N VAL A 43 -54.96 -28.17 22.00
CA VAL A 43 -56.43 -28.04 21.89
C VAL A 43 -57.04 -29.28 21.24
N ILE A 44 -56.41 -29.80 20.19
CA ILE A 44 -56.86 -31.05 19.54
C ILE A 44 -56.68 -32.25 20.50
N GLY A 45 -55.60 -32.27 21.27
CA GLY A 45 -55.35 -33.29 22.29
C GLY A 45 -56.39 -33.28 23.42
N ILE A 46 -56.75 -32.09 23.92
CA ILE A 46 -57.80 -31.93 24.92
C ILE A 46 -59.15 -32.36 24.35
N LEU A 47 -59.49 -31.91 23.15
CA LEU A 47 -60.77 -32.25 22.53
C LEU A 47 -60.90 -33.77 22.33
N ALA A 48 -59.80 -34.45 21.95
CA ALA A 48 -59.77 -35.90 21.83
C ALA A 48 -59.95 -36.60 23.19
N LEU A 49 -59.29 -36.12 24.25
CA LEU A 49 -59.46 -36.66 25.60
C LEU A 49 -60.88 -36.47 26.13
N VAL A 50 -61.48 -35.30 25.89
CA VAL A 50 -62.88 -35.02 26.25
C VAL A 50 -63.83 -35.94 25.48
N ALA A 51 -63.61 -36.18 24.19
CA ALA A 51 -64.41 -37.10 23.40
C ALA A 51 -64.30 -38.55 23.90
N VAL A 52 -63.09 -39.02 24.23
CA VAL A 52 -62.88 -40.37 24.81
C VAL A 52 -63.53 -40.48 26.18
N GLY A 53 -63.37 -39.48 27.04
CA GLY A 53 -64.01 -39.44 28.36
C GLY A 53 -65.54 -39.43 28.27
N SER A 54 -66.10 -38.65 27.33
CA SER A 54 -67.54 -38.65 27.04
C SER A 54 -68.02 -39.99 26.50
N GLY A 55 -67.22 -40.68 25.69
CA GLY A 55 -67.54 -42.01 25.17
C GLY A 55 -67.62 -43.07 26.28
N ILE A 56 -66.65 -43.06 27.20
CA ILE A 56 -66.64 -43.97 28.37
C ILE A 56 -67.85 -43.69 29.28
N ALA A 57 -68.14 -42.40 29.53
CA ALA A 57 -69.31 -42.02 30.33
C ALA A 57 -70.63 -42.47 29.69
N SER A 58 -70.75 -42.36 28.36
CA SER A 58 -71.93 -42.84 27.62
C SER A 58 -72.08 -44.37 27.68
N MET A 59 -70.96 -45.10 27.69
CA MET A 59 -70.96 -46.57 27.78
C MET A 59 -71.49 -47.07 29.12
N VAL A 60 -71.27 -46.32 30.20
CA VAL A 60 -71.77 -46.66 31.54
C VAL A 60 -73.26 -46.35 31.70
N LEU A 61 -73.77 -45.33 31.01
CA LEU A 61 -75.14 -44.82 31.19
C LEU A 61 -76.17 -45.44 30.26
N THR A 62 -75.78 -45.98 29.10
CA THR A 62 -76.71 -46.51 28.09
C THR A 62 -76.37 -47.93 27.65
N VAL A 63 -77.31 -48.86 27.80
CA VAL A 63 -77.15 -50.29 27.45
C VAL A 63 -77.52 -50.57 25.98
N SER A 64 -77.10 -49.71 25.05
CA SER A 64 -77.42 -49.86 23.63
C SER A 64 -76.20 -50.32 22.83
N THR A 65 -76.33 -51.48 22.16
CA THR A 65 -75.26 -52.11 21.38
C THR A 65 -74.75 -51.26 20.20
N ILE A 66 -75.56 -50.31 19.71
CA ILE A 66 -75.18 -49.41 18.61
C ILE A 66 -74.10 -48.41 19.07
N VAL A 67 -74.18 -47.95 20.31
CA VAL A 67 -73.22 -46.99 20.89
C VAL A 67 -71.86 -47.65 21.09
N ASP A 68 -71.84 -48.91 21.50
CA ASP A 68 -70.61 -49.68 21.70
C ASP A 68 -69.82 -49.83 20.39
N VAL A 69 -70.50 -50.14 19.27
CA VAL A 69 -69.87 -50.25 17.95
C VAL A 69 -69.28 -48.92 17.48
N ALA A 70 -70.00 -47.81 17.70
CA ALA A 70 -69.51 -46.48 17.34
C ALA A 70 -68.26 -46.08 18.14
N CYS A 71 -68.23 -46.40 19.45
CA CYS A 71 -67.07 -46.16 20.30
C CYS A 71 -65.84 -46.94 19.83
N VAL A 72 -65.99 -48.24 19.50
CA VAL A 72 -64.88 -49.07 19.00
C VAL A 72 -64.34 -48.51 17.68
N CYS A 73 -65.19 -48.06 16.75
CA CYS A 73 -64.75 -47.43 15.51
C CYS A 73 -63.95 -46.14 15.75
N LEU A 74 -64.36 -45.31 16.71
CA LEU A 74 -63.63 -44.08 17.07
C LEU A 74 -62.26 -44.39 17.67
N PHE A 75 -62.15 -45.43 18.50
CA PHE A 75 -60.87 -45.87 19.07
C PHE A 75 -59.86 -46.30 18.01
N VAL A 76 -60.31 -46.85 16.88
CA VAL A 76 -59.44 -47.23 15.74
C VAL A 76 -59.12 -46.03 14.84
N MET A 77 -60.08 -45.15 14.60
CA MET A 77 -59.90 -43.97 13.74
C MET A 77 -59.02 -42.88 14.39
N ALA A 78 -59.11 -42.69 15.71
CA ALA A 78 -58.32 -41.68 16.42
C ALA A 78 -56.79 -41.82 16.21
N PRO A 79 -56.16 -42.98 16.46
CA PRO A 79 -54.71 -43.14 16.27
C PRO A 79 -54.31 -43.08 14.79
N THR A 80 -55.14 -43.56 13.86
CA THR A 80 -54.82 -43.53 12.43
C THR A 80 -54.75 -42.09 11.89
N VAL A 81 -55.68 -41.22 12.31
CA VAL A 81 -55.65 -39.79 11.97
C VAL A 81 -54.42 -39.10 12.55
N VAL A 82 -54.01 -39.44 13.77
CA VAL A 82 -52.78 -38.89 14.39
C VAL A 82 -51.54 -39.27 13.58
N VAL A 83 -51.42 -40.54 13.17
CA VAL A 83 -50.30 -41.02 12.35
C VAL A 83 -50.30 -40.35 10.96
N GLN A 84 -51.46 -40.20 10.33
CA GLN A 84 -51.57 -39.52 9.03
C GLN A 84 -51.16 -38.04 9.14
N LYS A 85 -51.60 -37.33 10.18
CA LYS A 85 -51.17 -35.94 10.44
C LYS A 85 -49.67 -35.84 10.67
N MET A 86 -49.07 -36.79 11.40
CA MET A 86 -47.60 -36.83 11.57
C MET A 86 -46.87 -37.03 10.23
N LYS A 87 -47.38 -37.89 9.35
CA LYS A 87 -46.80 -38.11 8.01
C LYS A 87 -46.92 -36.86 7.12
N LEU A 88 -48.07 -36.18 7.15
CA LEU A 88 -48.27 -34.92 6.41
C LEU A 88 -47.34 -33.82 6.90
N ARG A 89 -47.09 -33.73 8.22
CA ARG A 89 -46.12 -32.78 8.78
C ARG A 89 -44.69 -33.04 8.28
N LYS A 90 -44.29 -34.31 8.16
CA LYS A 90 -42.98 -34.68 7.60
C LYS A 90 -42.85 -34.31 6.11
N LEU A 91 -43.93 -34.42 5.33
CA LEU A 91 -43.93 -34.00 3.93
C LEU A 91 -43.78 -32.47 3.79
N GLY A 92 -44.40 -31.67 4.66
CA GLY A 92 -44.18 -30.22 4.72
C GLY A 92 -42.70 -29.89 4.98
N THR A 93 -42.06 -30.58 5.92
CA THR A 93 -40.62 -30.37 6.20
C THR A 93 -39.72 -30.74 5.01
N LEU A 94 -40.05 -31.77 4.24
CA LEU A 94 -39.29 -32.15 3.05
C LEU A 94 -39.43 -31.13 1.92
N ARG A 95 -40.62 -30.54 1.71
CA ARG A 95 -40.81 -29.46 0.72
C ARG A 95 -40.01 -28.22 1.10
N ASN A 96 -39.98 -27.87 2.38
CA ASN A 96 -39.16 -26.76 2.87
C ASN A 96 -37.67 -27.03 2.70
N GLN A 97 -37.19 -28.25 2.97
CA GLN A 97 -35.81 -28.64 2.71
C GLN A 97 -35.47 -28.59 1.21
N GLN A 98 -36.35 -29.06 0.34
CA GLN A 98 -36.15 -28.99 -1.11
C GLN A 98 -36.11 -27.54 -1.61
N ASN A 99 -36.95 -26.66 -1.07
CA ASN A 99 -36.93 -25.24 -1.43
C ASN A 99 -35.64 -24.55 -0.95
N LYS A 100 -35.19 -24.83 0.28
CA LYS A 100 -33.89 -24.37 0.78
C LYS A 100 -32.74 -24.84 -0.10
N LEU A 101 -32.75 -26.11 -0.49
CA LEU A 101 -31.73 -26.66 -1.37
C LEU A 101 -31.74 -26.01 -2.76
N ARG A 102 -32.92 -25.69 -3.33
CA ARG A 102 -33.01 -24.93 -4.58
C ARG A 102 -32.43 -23.52 -4.44
N ILE A 103 -32.69 -22.84 -3.33
CA ILE A 103 -32.14 -21.51 -3.05
C ILE A 103 -30.61 -21.59 -2.91
N GLU A 104 -30.10 -22.59 -2.19
CA GLU A 104 -28.66 -22.82 -2.02
C GLU A 104 -27.98 -23.14 -3.35
N VAL A 105 -28.56 -24.01 -4.19
CA VAL A 105 -28.02 -24.32 -5.52
C VAL A 105 -27.99 -23.08 -6.41
N ASN A 106 -29.05 -22.25 -6.40
CA ASN A 106 -29.06 -21.00 -7.16
C ASN A 106 -27.99 -20.02 -6.65
N LYS A 107 -27.81 -19.92 -5.32
CA LYS A 107 -26.76 -19.10 -4.72
C LYS A 107 -25.37 -19.60 -5.08
N PHE A 108 -25.14 -20.92 -5.07
CA PHE A 108 -23.87 -21.50 -5.50
C PHE A 108 -23.61 -21.28 -6.99
N ALA A 109 -24.63 -21.36 -7.84
CA ALA A 109 -24.50 -21.07 -9.27
C ALA A 109 -24.11 -19.60 -9.50
N GLU A 110 -24.75 -18.67 -8.80
CA GLU A 110 -24.43 -17.24 -8.85
C GLU A 110 -23.00 -16.95 -8.35
N GLN A 111 -22.60 -17.56 -7.24
CA GLN A 111 -21.23 -17.45 -6.74
C GLN A 111 -20.20 -17.99 -7.73
N ASN A 112 -20.48 -19.13 -8.37
CA ASN A 112 -19.58 -19.71 -9.36
C ASN A 112 -19.47 -18.83 -10.62
N GLU A 113 -20.56 -18.19 -11.03
CA GLU A 113 -20.54 -17.20 -12.11
C GLU A 113 -19.70 -15.96 -11.74
N GLN A 114 -19.85 -15.46 -10.51
CA GLN A 114 -19.03 -14.35 -9.99
C GLN A 114 -17.54 -14.72 -9.97
N LEU A 115 -17.17 -15.89 -9.44
CA LEU A 115 -15.78 -16.34 -9.43
C LEU A 115 -15.22 -16.49 -10.86
N LYS A 116 -16.01 -17.02 -11.79
CA LYS A 116 -15.61 -17.14 -13.20
C LYS A 116 -15.35 -15.77 -13.81
N ASN A 117 -16.21 -14.78 -13.54
CA ASN A 117 -16.03 -13.42 -14.04
C ASN A 117 -14.78 -12.76 -13.43
N SER A 118 -14.53 -12.94 -12.13
CA SER A 118 -13.30 -12.46 -11.48
C SER A 118 -12.04 -13.11 -12.07
N ASN A 119 -12.09 -14.42 -12.38
CA ASN A 119 -10.96 -15.10 -13.02
C ASN A 119 -10.71 -14.57 -14.45
N ILE A 120 -11.76 -14.30 -15.22
CA ILE A 120 -11.64 -13.67 -16.54
C ILE A 120 -11.02 -12.27 -16.43
N GLN A 121 -11.49 -11.45 -15.49
CA GLN A 121 -10.94 -10.11 -15.27
C GLN A 121 -9.46 -10.17 -14.88
N MET A 122 -9.09 -11.04 -13.95
CA MET A 122 -7.70 -11.22 -13.53
C MET A 122 -6.80 -11.67 -14.69
N ASN A 123 -7.29 -12.55 -15.58
CA ASN A 123 -6.53 -12.95 -16.76
C ASN A 123 -6.35 -11.81 -17.78
N LEU A 124 -7.35 -10.94 -17.93
CA LEU A 124 -7.23 -9.73 -18.77
C LEU A 124 -6.19 -8.78 -18.19
N GLU A 125 -6.23 -8.51 -16.89
CA GLU A 125 -5.26 -7.67 -16.19
C GLU A 125 -3.83 -8.24 -16.29
N CYS A 126 -3.66 -9.57 -16.11
CA CYS A 126 -2.36 -10.22 -16.32
C CYS A 126 -1.85 -10.08 -17.77
N THR A 127 -2.75 -10.16 -18.77
CA THR A 127 -2.38 -10.00 -20.19
C THR A 127 -1.95 -8.56 -20.48
N GLU A 128 -2.65 -7.58 -19.92
CA GLU A 128 -2.29 -6.16 -20.02
C GLU A 128 -0.93 -5.90 -19.37
N LEU A 129 -0.70 -6.38 -18.15
CA LEU A 129 0.60 -6.26 -17.47
C LEU A 129 1.73 -6.94 -18.25
N GLN A 130 1.48 -8.10 -18.88
CA GLN A 130 2.46 -8.76 -19.72
C GLN A 130 2.80 -7.93 -20.96
N SER A 131 1.82 -7.28 -21.58
CA SER A 131 2.05 -6.39 -22.73
C SER A 131 2.86 -5.15 -22.34
N VAL A 132 2.55 -4.55 -21.19
CA VAL A 132 3.29 -3.43 -20.62
C VAL A 132 4.72 -3.85 -20.26
N ALA A 133 4.91 -5.02 -19.64
CA ALA A 133 6.24 -5.55 -19.35
C ALA A 133 7.07 -5.81 -20.62
N ALA A 134 6.45 -6.28 -21.70
CA ALA A 134 7.10 -6.45 -22.98
C ALA A 134 7.52 -5.09 -23.60
N GLU A 135 6.66 -4.07 -23.49
CA GLU A 135 6.97 -2.70 -23.92
C GLU A 135 8.10 -2.09 -23.09
N TYR A 136 8.08 -2.23 -21.77
CA TYR A 136 9.18 -1.81 -20.89
C TYR A 136 10.48 -2.55 -21.18
N THR A 137 10.43 -3.84 -21.53
CA THR A 137 11.64 -4.60 -21.93
C THR A 137 12.20 -4.06 -23.24
N ALA A 138 11.34 -3.78 -24.23
CA ALA A 138 11.75 -3.17 -25.49
C ALA A 138 12.28 -1.73 -25.31
N MET A 139 11.71 -0.97 -24.38
CA MET A 139 12.15 0.37 -24.00
C MET A 139 13.49 0.32 -23.25
N THR A 140 13.67 -0.63 -22.33
CA THR A 140 14.93 -0.85 -21.59
C THR A 140 16.04 -1.31 -22.53
N GLN A 141 15.75 -2.14 -23.54
CA GLN A 141 16.73 -2.49 -24.58
C GLN A 141 17.15 -1.27 -25.42
N LYS A 142 16.26 -0.29 -25.64
CA LYS A 142 16.58 0.96 -26.33
C LYS A 142 17.27 1.99 -25.44
N HIS A 143 16.99 2.01 -24.13
CA HIS A 143 17.56 2.96 -23.17
C HIS A 143 18.76 2.43 -22.39
N GLY A 144 19.09 1.13 -22.45
CA GLY A 144 20.30 0.57 -21.85
C GLY A 144 21.57 1.28 -22.34
N GLU A 145 21.67 1.55 -23.64
CA GLU A 145 22.76 2.35 -24.22
C GLU A 145 22.76 3.81 -23.74
N GLN A 146 21.61 4.37 -23.37
CA GLN A 146 21.49 5.74 -22.87
C GLN A 146 21.83 5.84 -21.38
N VAL A 147 21.54 4.81 -20.58
CA VAL A 147 21.93 4.74 -19.17
C VAL A 147 23.44 4.56 -19.04
N ASP A 148 24.05 3.71 -19.86
CA ASP A 148 25.52 3.54 -19.89
C ASP A 148 26.21 4.84 -20.33
N ARG A 149 25.65 5.54 -21.33
CA ARG A 149 26.16 6.85 -21.74
C ARG A 149 25.98 7.92 -20.67
N LEU A 150 24.87 7.92 -19.95
CA LEU A 150 24.64 8.86 -18.85
C LEU A 150 25.61 8.59 -17.70
N LEU A 151 25.84 7.32 -17.36
CA LEU A 151 26.80 6.93 -16.33
C LEU A 151 28.22 7.36 -16.73
N ALA A 152 28.62 7.14 -17.99
CA ALA A 152 29.89 7.62 -18.52
C ALA A 152 30.05 9.14 -18.42
N VAL A 153 29.01 9.90 -18.78
CA VAL A 153 29.02 11.37 -18.67
C VAL A 153 29.10 11.84 -17.22
N VAL A 154 28.38 11.21 -16.29
CA VAL A 154 28.45 11.57 -14.86
C VAL A 154 29.84 11.25 -14.29
N THR A 155 30.44 10.12 -14.66
CA THR A 155 31.82 9.80 -14.24
C THR A 155 32.83 10.79 -14.82
N GLU A 156 32.70 11.16 -16.10
CA GLU A 156 33.55 12.15 -16.74
C GLU A 156 33.40 13.53 -16.08
N GLN A 157 32.16 13.94 -15.74
CA GLN A 157 31.91 15.17 -15.00
C GLN A 157 32.54 15.16 -13.61
N GLY A 158 32.49 14.03 -12.91
CA GLY A 158 33.18 13.85 -11.62
C GLY A 158 34.69 14.03 -11.75
N GLU A 159 35.32 13.44 -12.77
CA GLU A 159 36.74 13.63 -13.04
C GLU A 159 37.10 15.07 -13.41
N ILE A 160 36.25 15.73 -14.22
CA ILE A 160 36.44 17.14 -14.58
C ILE A 160 36.33 18.02 -13.34
N GLN A 161 35.35 17.78 -12.46
CA GLN A 161 35.19 18.53 -11.22
C GLN A 161 36.41 18.38 -10.31
N ALA A 162 36.95 17.17 -10.17
CA ALA A 162 38.18 16.93 -9.42
C ALA A 162 39.39 17.68 -10.02
N LYS A 163 39.50 17.73 -11.35
CA LYS A 163 40.55 18.52 -12.03
C LYS A 163 40.37 20.03 -11.83
N ILE A 164 39.14 20.53 -11.83
CA ILE A 164 38.83 21.94 -11.56
C ILE A 164 39.23 22.31 -10.13
N ILE A 165 38.89 21.47 -9.14
CA ILE A 165 39.26 21.69 -7.73
C ILE A 165 40.78 21.78 -7.60
N LYS A 166 41.52 20.80 -8.12
CA LYS A 166 43.00 20.83 -8.11
C LYS A 166 43.58 22.05 -8.82
N SER A 167 42.97 22.48 -9.91
CA SER A 167 43.39 23.69 -10.63
C SER A 167 43.12 24.96 -9.81
N LEU A 168 42.02 25.02 -9.05
CA LEU A 168 41.71 26.14 -8.17
C LEU A 168 42.67 26.18 -6.98
N GLU A 169 42.96 25.03 -6.37
CA GLU A 169 43.95 24.91 -5.30
C GLU A 169 45.33 25.40 -5.74
N ALA A 170 45.81 24.95 -6.90
CA ALA A 170 47.07 25.41 -7.48
C ALA A 170 47.06 26.93 -7.76
N GLN A 171 45.94 27.46 -8.25
CA GLN A 171 45.78 28.88 -8.52
C GLN A 171 45.83 29.72 -7.22
N ILE A 172 45.17 29.27 -6.16
CA ILE A 172 45.19 29.93 -4.85
C ILE A 172 46.59 29.89 -4.26
N MET A 173 47.26 28.74 -4.33
CA MET A 173 48.64 28.58 -3.86
C MET A 173 49.59 29.53 -4.59
N GLN A 174 49.46 29.64 -5.92
CA GLN A 174 50.24 30.58 -6.72
C GLN A 174 49.95 32.03 -6.33
N GLN A 175 48.67 32.40 -6.17
CA GLN A 175 48.30 33.75 -5.79
C GLN A 175 48.80 34.12 -4.39
N ALA A 176 48.77 33.17 -3.45
CA ALA A 176 49.30 33.38 -2.12
C ALA A 176 50.82 33.55 -2.15
N MET A 177 51.54 32.70 -2.88
CA MET A 177 52.98 32.83 -3.08
C MET A 177 53.36 34.17 -3.71
N ASP A 178 52.65 34.60 -4.76
CA ASP A 178 52.85 35.92 -5.38
C ASP A 178 52.60 37.06 -4.38
N THR A 179 51.63 36.88 -3.48
CA THR A 179 51.32 37.86 -2.45
C THR A 179 52.44 37.97 -1.43
N ILE A 180 53.06 36.86 -1.04
CA ILE A 180 54.21 36.84 -0.13
C ILE A 180 55.41 37.51 -0.77
N LEU A 181 55.76 37.10 -2.00
CA LEU A 181 56.89 37.65 -2.75
C LEU A 181 56.74 39.16 -3.01
N LYS A 182 55.51 39.66 -3.18
CA LYS A 182 55.25 41.09 -3.30
C LYS A 182 55.30 41.83 -1.96
N SER A 183 55.15 41.13 -0.83
CA SER A 183 55.13 41.71 0.51
C SER A 183 56.52 41.81 1.13
N ASP A 184 57.42 40.90 0.73
CA ASP A 184 58.85 40.99 0.97
C ASP A 184 59.43 42.19 0.20
N THR A 185 59.80 43.24 0.94
CA THR A 185 60.29 44.51 0.36
C THR A 185 61.81 44.50 0.19
N ASN A 186 62.50 43.71 1.02
CA ASN A 186 63.95 43.59 1.14
C ASN A 186 64.54 42.41 0.36
N GLN A 187 63.71 41.54 -0.20
CA GLN A 187 64.08 40.36 -0.98
C GLN A 187 64.97 39.37 -0.21
N ASP A 188 64.83 39.32 1.11
CA ASP A 188 65.59 38.38 1.95
C ASP A 188 64.83 37.07 2.21
N PHE A 189 63.64 36.90 1.60
CA PHE A 189 62.77 35.75 1.76
C PHE A 189 62.36 35.49 3.23
N ALA A 190 62.44 36.52 4.07
CA ALA A 190 62.04 36.49 5.48
C ALA A 190 61.06 37.63 5.75
N ILE A 191 59.87 37.30 6.25
CA ILE A 191 58.85 38.33 6.52
C ILE A 191 59.11 38.95 7.89
N SER A 192 59.49 40.22 7.89
CA SER A 192 59.76 40.99 9.10
C SER A 192 58.48 41.44 9.80
N CYS A 193 58.56 41.75 11.10
CA CYS A 193 57.44 42.29 11.89
C CYS A 193 56.74 43.51 11.25
N LYS A 194 57.44 44.28 10.41
CA LYS A 194 56.89 45.47 9.75
C LYS A 194 56.06 45.13 8.50
N GLU A 195 56.31 43.99 7.88
CA GLU A 195 55.67 43.54 6.64
C GLU A 195 54.40 42.71 6.91
N ILE A 196 54.30 42.14 8.11
CA ILE A 196 53.16 41.31 8.53
C ILE A 196 51.81 42.01 8.40
N PRO A 197 51.61 43.27 8.83
CA PRO A 197 50.32 43.93 8.67
C PRO A 197 49.90 44.05 7.20
N ILE A 198 50.87 44.28 6.31
CA ILE A 198 50.65 44.38 4.86
C ILE A 198 50.32 42.99 4.29
N LEU A 199 51.05 41.95 4.72
CA LEU A 199 50.81 40.58 4.32
C LEU A 199 49.41 40.12 4.73
N LYS A 200 48.99 40.36 5.99
CA LYS A 200 47.63 40.05 6.48
C LYS A 200 46.55 40.70 5.64
N LEU A 201 46.70 42.00 5.35
CA LEU A 201 45.72 42.73 4.53
C LEU A 201 45.60 42.16 3.11
N ARG A 202 46.72 41.71 2.53
CA ARG A 202 46.70 41.11 1.20
C ARG A 202 46.14 39.69 1.21
N MET A 203 46.49 38.89 2.23
CA MET A 203 45.97 37.53 2.42
C MET A 203 44.45 37.52 2.60
N ARG A 204 43.91 38.47 3.38
CA ARG A 204 42.46 38.66 3.54
C ARG A 204 41.73 38.99 2.23
N ASN A 205 42.42 39.57 1.26
CA ASN A 205 41.86 39.94 -0.04
C ASN A 205 42.02 38.86 -1.12
N ILE A 206 42.58 37.69 -0.79
CA ILE A 206 42.63 36.56 -1.72
C ILE A 206 41.21 36.01 -1.91
N PRO A 207 40.68 35.96 -3.14
CA PRO A 207 39.34 35.44 -3.38
C PRO A 207 39.28 33.95 -3.04
N GLY A 208 38.22 33.52 -2.35
CA GLY A 208 37.96 32.09 -2.09
C GLY A 208 38.66 31.49 -0.88
N VAL A 209 39.41 32.31 -0.13
CA VAL A 209 40.09 31.89 1.10
C VAL A 209 39.59 32.75 2.25
N GLU A 210 39.16 32.11 3.33
CA GLU A 210 38.95 32.78 4.60
C GLU A 210 40.24 32.69 5.42
N PHE A 211 40.78 33.86 5.76
CA PHE A 211 42.02 34.00 6.52
C PHE A 211 41.69 34.24 7.99
N ASP A 212 42.14 33.34 8.86
CA ASP A 212 42.06 33.53 10.30
C ASP A 212 43.30 34.28 10.80
N GLU A 213 43.12 35.58 11.06
CA GLU A 213 44.16 36.46 11.57
C GLU A 213 44.67 36.02 12.96
N ALA A 214 43.81 35.43 13.80
CA ALA A 214 44.16 35.06 15.17
C ALA A 214 45.05 33.81 15.21
N ASN A 215 44.74 32.81 14.40
CA ASN A 215 45.59 31.62 14.27
C ASN A 215 46.93 31.95 13.62
N PHE A 216 46.93 32.83 12.61
CA PHE A 216 48.18 33.33 12.01
C PHE A 216 49.06 34.04 13.04
N ASP A 217 48.49 34.88 13.90
CA ASP A 217 49.22 35.58 14.96
C ASP A 217 49.80 34.63 16.01
N ARG A 218 49.06 33.58 16.39
CA ARG A 218 49.57 32.54 17.30
C ARG A 218 50.76 31.80 16.70
N MET A 219 50.69 31.43 15.43
CA MET A 219 51.79 30.75 14.74
C MET A 219 53.02 31.66 14.61
N PHE A 220 52.80 32.96 14.41
CA PHE A 220 53.88 33.93 14.34
C PHE A 220 54.60 34.12 15.68
N GLN A 221 53.86 34.17 16.79
CA GLN A 221 54.42 34.30 18.14
C GLN A 221 55.29 33.11 18.55
N GLN A 222 55.08 31.93 17.96
CA GLN A 222 55.87 30.73 18.24
C GLN A 222 57.24 30.71 17.54
N ASN A 223 57.44 31.52 16.49
CA ASN A 223 58.64 31.48 15.63
C ASN A 223 59.55 32.70 15.84
N ASP A 224 59.66 33.21 17.07
CA ASP A 224 60.58 34.30 17.47
C ASP A 224 60.51 35.60 16.63
N GLY A 225 59.41 35.83 15.92
CA GLY A 225 59.16 37.08 15.20
C GLY A 225 59.72 37.15 13.77
N GLU A 226 60.19 36.04 13.21
CA GLU A 226 60.59 35.93 11.81
C GLU A 226 59.92 34.71 11.16
N LEU A 227 59.26 34.92 10.03
CA LEU A 227 58.68 33.85 9.22
C LEU A 227 59.57 33.63 8.00
N GLY A 228 60.32 32.54 8.02
CA GLY A 228 61.05 32.08 6.84
C GLY A 228 60.10 31.54 5.76
N LEU A 229 60.59 31.52 4.54
CA LEU A 229 59.86 30.95 3.40
C LEU A 229 59.43 29.50 3.63
N HIS A 230 60.18 28.72 4.42
CA HIS A 230 59.86 27.32 4.68
C HIS A 230 58.61 27.17 5.56
N GLU A 231 58.49 27.97 6.61
CA GLU A 231 57.35 28.01 7.51
C GLU A 231 56.10 28.50 6.78
N ILE A 232 56.28 29.48 5.89
CA ILE A 232 55.23 29.97 5.01
C ILE A 232 54.78 28.87 4.04
N MET A 233 55.70 28.14 3.41
CA MET A 233 55.32 27.02 2.54
C MET A 233 54.59 25.92 3.31
N ARG A 234 54.99 25.66 4.57
CA ARG A 234 54.27 24.72 5.44
C ARG A 234 52.85 25.20 5.73
N LEU A 235 52.65 26.50 5.95
CA LEU A 235 51.33 27.10 6.14
C LEU A 235 50.42 26.90 4.92
N PHE A 236 50.96 26.96 3.69
CA PHE A 236 50.17 26.68 2.49
C PHE A 236 50.06 25.20 2.16
N HIS A 237 50.98 24.35 2.63
CA HIS A 237 50.79 22.91 2.58
C HIS A 237 49.63 22.49 3.49
N ASN A 238 49.51 23.14 4.65
CA ASN A 238 48.38 22.98 5.56
C ASN A 238 47.02 23.39 4.95
N LEU A 239 46.99 24.10 3.82
CA LEU A 239 45.78 24.39 3.05
C LEU A 239 45.26 23.16 2.29
N LEU A 240 46.13 22.21 1.96
CA LEU A 240 45.83 21.03 1.13
C LEU A 240 45.55 19.78 1.97
N ASP A 241 46.07 19.71 3.19
CA ASP A 241 45.94 18.56 4.08
C ASP A 241 44.78 18.74 5.08
N ASP A 242 44.06 17.66 5.40
CA ASP A 242 43.02 17.62 6.45
C ASP A 242 43.70 17.73 7.83
N ILE A 243 43.96 18.97 8.25
CA ILE A 243 44.56 19.30 9.54
C ILE A 243 43.44 19.67 10.53
N PRO A 244 43.60 19.34 11.84
CA PRO A 244 42.66 19.77 12.86
C PRO A 244 42.34 21.27 12.76
N GLU A 245 41.06 21.62 12.89
CA GLU A 245 40.55 22.99 12.71
C GLU A 245 41.27 24.04 13.59
N GLU A 246 41.86 23.60 14.70
CA GLU A 246 42.57 24.46 15.67
C GLU A 246 43.87 25.06 15.14
N ASP A 247 44.51 24.42 14.15
CA ASP A 247 45.79 24.84 13.57
C ASP A 247 45.62 25.36 12.13
N ASN A 248 44.39 25.35 11.60
CA ASN A 248 44.12 25.80 10.25
C ASN A 248 44.01 27.32 10.21
N VAL A 249 44.87 27.95 9.41
CA VAL A 249 44.91 29.42 9.20
C VAL A 249 44.08 29.82 7.98
N PHE A 250 43.80 28.87 7.09
CA PHE A 250 43.14 29.14 5.82
C PHE A 250 42.00 28.15 5.57
N HIS A 251 40.77 28.66 5.50
CA HIS A 251 39.63 27.85 5.11
C HIS A 251 39.30 28.10 3.63
N LEU A 252 39.44 27.06 2.82
CA LEU A 252 39.03 27.08 1.43
C LEU A 252 37.50 27.08 1.36
N LYS A 253 36.92 28.13 0.78
CA LYS A 253 35.50 28.19 0.44
C LYS A 253 35.33 28.23 -1.08
N PRO A 254 35.39 27.06 -1.74
CA PRO A 254 35.31 26.98 -3.20
C PRO A 254 33.99 27.55 -3.76
N GLU A 255 32.92 27.58 -2.97
CA GLU A 255 31.62 28.17 -3.36
C GLU A 255 31.74 29.67 -3.72
N LEU A 256 32.59 30.42 -3.01
CA LEU A 256 32.80 31.85 -3.25
C LEU A 256 33.54 32.12 -4.57
N LEU A 257 34.36 31.17 -5.02
CA LEU A 257 35.06 31.25 -6.31
C LEU A 257 34.11 31.00 -7.48
N LEU A 258 33.19 30.05 -7.31
CA LEU A 258 32.22 29.70 -8.34
C LEU A 258 31.18 30.82 -8.55
N GLN A 259 30.72 31.48 -7.48
CA GLN A 259 29.78 32.60 -7.61
C GLN A 259 30.37 33.79 -8.38
N LYS A 260 31.65 34.11 -8.18
CA LYS A 260 32.30 35.25 -8.84
C LYS A 260 32.54 35.02 -10.33
N LYS A 261 32.81 33.77 -10.74
CA LYS A 261 33.07 33.41 -12.14
C LYS A 261 31.81 33.48 -13.02
N ASN A 262 30.64 33.18 -12.45
CA ASN A 262 29.35 33.32 -13.13
C ASN A 262 28.95 34.79 -13.41
N PHE A 263 29.59 35.76 -12.75
CA PHE A 263 29.33 37.18 -12.97
C PHE A 263 30.16 37.80 -14.11
N VAL A 264 31.18 37.10 -14.61
CA VAL A 264 32.06 37.60 -15.70
C VAL A 264 31.69 36.95 -17.06
N GLY A 265 30.72 36.02 -17.06
CA GLY A 265 30.25 35.29 -18.25
C GLY A 265 28.91 35.76 -18.82
N LEU A 266 28.38 36.90 -18.37
CA LEU A 266 27.21 37.59 -18.93
C LEU A 266 27.62 38.94 -19.52
#